data_AF-A0A959JQJ9-F1
#
_entry.id   AF-A0A959JQJ9-F1
#
_cell.length_a   1.000
_cell.length_b   1.000
_cell.length_c   1.000
_cell.angle_alpha   90.00
_cell.angle_beta   90.00
_cell.angle_gamma   90.00
#
_symmetry.space_group_name_H-M   'P 1'
#
loop_
_entity.id
_entity.type
_entity.pdbx_description
1 polymer ?
#
loop_
_entity_poly.entity_id
_entity_poly.type
_entity_poly.pdbx_seq_one_letter_code
_entity_poly.pdbx_strand_id
1 'polypeptide(L)' 'VLLLLFSFFYSDKFYKIIRNSGFVISTILIKISLTSALLVSNALIIGAVGFGYLVLVIHNQYEKNEVPDND' A
#
# COMPACT_ATOMS: atom_id res chain seq x y z
N VAL A 1 -12.79 -9.31 7.10
CA VAL A 1 -13.89 -9.74 6.20
C VAL A 1 -14.87 -8.60 5.91
N LEU A 2 -15.47 -7.96 6.91
CA LEU A 2 -16.38 -6.81 6.69
C LEU A 2 -15.72 -5.62 5.95
N LEU A 3 -14.43 -5.36 6.19
CA LEU A 3 -13.67 -4.35 5.45
C LEU A 3 -13.48 -4.67 3.96
N LEU A 4 -13.43 -5.95 3.56
CA LEU A 4 -13.35 -6.37 2.15
C LEU A 4 -14.70 -6.18 1.44
N LEU A 5 -15.80 -6.50 2.13
CA LEU A 5 -17.16 -6.25 1.64
C LEU A 5 -17.44 -4.75 1.48
N PHE A 6 -17.03 -3.92 2.43
CA PHE A 6 -17.16 -2.46 2.35
C PHE A 6 -16.28 -1.86 1.24
N SER A 7 -15.09 -2.42 1.02
CA SER A 7 -14.20 -2.04 -0.09
C SER A 7 -14.78 -2.38 -1.47
N PHE A 8 -15.57 -3.45 -1.58
CA PHE A 8 -16.26 -3.82 -2.81
C PHE A 8 -17.53 -2.98 -3.06
N PHE A 9 -18.22 -2.56 -2.00
CA PHE A 9 -19.50 -1.84 -2.09
C PHE A 9 -19.38 -0.33 -2.35
N TYR A 10 -18.19 0.26 -2.19
CA TYR A 10 -18.03 1.73 -2.15
C TYR A 10 -16.92 2.33 -3.04
N SER A 11 -16.33 1.56 -3.97
CA SER A 11 -15.12 2.02 -4.66
C SER A 11 -15.20 2.04 -6.19
N ASP A 12 -15.54 3.21 -6.71
CA ASP A 12 -15.08 3.74 -8.01
C ASP A 12 -13.66 4.34 -7.94
N LYS A 13 -12.99 4.29 -6.78
CA LYS A 13 -11.68 4.90 -6.53
C LYS A 13 -10.60 3.84 -6.27
N PHE A 14 -10.26 3.06 -7.29
CA PHE A 14 -9.25 1.98 -7.27
C PHE A 14 -7.96 2.35 -6.50
N TYR A 15 -7.49 3.58 -6.62
CA TYR A 15 -6.27 4.07 -5.95
C TYR A 15 -6.39 4.17 -4.43
N LYS A 16 -7.60 4.29 -3.84
CA LYS A 16 -7.80 4.25 -2.39
C LYS A 16 -7.67 2.82 -1.85
N ILE A 17 -8.14 1.83 -2.61
CA ILE A 17 -7.97 0.41 -2.30
C ILE A 17 -6.49 0.02 -2.36
N ILE A 18 -5.76 0.51 -3.37
CA ILE A 18 -4.32 0.24 -3.53
C ILE A 18 -3.52 0.66 -2.28
N ARG A 19 -3.78 1.85 -1.74
CA ARG A 19 -3.11 2.32 -0.51
C ARG A 19 -3.42 1.45 0.70
N ASN A 20 -4.70 1.16 0.93
CA ASN A 20 -5.13 0.43 2.11
C ASN A 20 -4.63 -1.04 2.10
N SER A 21 -4.72 -1.70 0.94
CA SER A 21 -4.16 -3.04 0.74
C SER A 21 -2.63 -3.05 0.81
N GLY A 22 -1.97 -2.02 0.26
CA GLY A 22 -0.51 -1.90 0.31
C GLY A 22 0.04 -1.76 1.73
N PHE A 23 -0.65 -1.04 2.62
CA PHE A 23 -0.27 -0.97 4.04
C PHE A 23 -0.41 -2.33 4.76
N VAL A 24 -1.48 -3.09 4.46
CA VAL A 24 -1.67 -4.44 5.02
C VAL A 24 -0.54 -5.37 4.57
N ILE A 25 -0.20 -5.36 3.29
CA ILE A 25 0.91 -6.17 2.73
C ILE A 25 2.24 -5.76 3.36
N SER A 26 2.53 -4.46 3.47
CA SER A 26 3.77 -3.96 4.11
C SER A 26 3.91 -4.46 5.55
N THR A 27 2.80 -4.47 6.31
CA THR A 27 2.77 -4.98 7.69
C THR A 27 3.03 -6.49 7.74
N ILE A 28 2.51 -7.26 6.79
CA ILE A 28 2.78 -8.70 6.68
C ILE A 28 4.26 -8.96 6.36
N LEU A 29 4.86 -8.22 5.42
CA LEU A 29 6.29 -8.36 5.10
C LEU A 29 7.16 -8.07 6.33
N ILE A 30 6.87 -6.99 7.07
CA ILE A 30 7.60 -6.66 8.31
C ILE A 30 7.44 -7.80 9.33
N LYS A 31 6.22 -8.33 9.51
CA LYS A 31 5.96 -9.43 10.45
C LYS A 31 6.77 -10.68 10.11
N ILE A 32 6.83 -11.04 8.82
CA ILE A 32 7.64 -12.17 8.35
C ILE A 32 9.13 -11.87 8.55
N SER A 33 9.55 -10.64 8.27
CA SER A 33 10.93 -10.20 8.45
C SER A 33 11.44 -10.44 9.87
N LEU A 34 10.62 -10.13 10.88
CA LEU A 34 10.96 -10.32 12.29
C LEU A 34 11.06 -11.80 12.71
N THR A 35 10.55 -12.72 11.91
CA THR A 35 10.63 -14.18 12.14
C THR A 35 11.69 -14.85 11.27
N SER A 36 12.30 -14.12 10.34
CA SER A 36 13.26 -14.64 9.36
C SER A 36 14.73 -14.45 9.79
N ALA A 37 15.65 -15.19 9.17
CA ALA A 37 17.09 -15.08 9.43
C ALA A 37 17.65 -13.71 9.03
N LEU A 38 18.76 -13.29 9.65
CA LEU A 38 19.29 -11.91 9.62
C LEU A 38 19.43 -11.31 8.20
N LEU A 39 19.98 -12.06 7.24
CA LEU A 39 20.15 -11.58 5.85
C LEU A 39 18.81 -11.39 5.14
N VAL A 40 17.88 -12.33 5.32
CA VAL A 40 16.54 -12.31 4.73
C VAL A 40 15.71 -11.20 5.35
N SER A 41 15.84 -11.00 6.67
CA SER A 41 15.15 -9.95 7.40
C SER A 41 15.52 -8.56 6.89
N ASN A 42 16.82 -8.28 6.71
CA ASN A 42 17.24 -6.97 6.20
C ASN A 42 16.67 -6.68 4.79
N ALA A 43 16.67 -7.68 3.90
CA ALA A 43 16.08 -7.55 2.58
C ALA A 43 14.55 -7.34 2.64
N LEU A 44 13.85 -8.07 3.52
CA LEU A 44 12.41 -7.97 3.70
C LEU A 44 11.97 -6.62 4.28
N ILE A 45 12.72 -6.06 5.24
CA ILE A 45 12.44 -4.72 5.78
C ILE A 45 12.59 -3.65 4.70
N ILE A 46 13.69 -3.67 3.94
CA ILE A 46 13.92 -2.72 2.85
C ILE A 46 12.81 -2.87 1.80
N GLY A 47 12.44 -4.11 1.45
CA GLY A 47 11.34 -4.40 0.54
C GLY A 47 9.98 -3.89 1.05
N ALA A 48 9.68 -4.08 2.34
CA ALA A 48 8.42 -3.64 2.93
C ALA A 48 8.28 -2.10 2.94
N VAL A 49 9.34 -1.40 3.32
CA VAL A 49 9.36 0.07 3.32
C VAL A 49 9.29 0.60 1.90
N GLY A 50 10.08 0.04 0.97
CA GLY A 50 10.07 0.43 -0.44
C GLY A 50 8.70 0.21 -1.10
N PHE A 51 8.07 -0.94 -0.82
CA PHE A 51 6.73 -1.24 -1.31
C PHE A 51 5.67 -0.28 -0.75
N GLY A 52 5.69 -0.01 0.57
CA GLY A 52 4.78 0.96 1.19
C GLY A 52 4.95 2.38 0.64
N TYR A 53 6.19 2.80 0.39
CA TYR A 53 6.50 4.09 -0.24
C TYR A 53 5.98 4.16 -1.69
N LEU A 54 6.21 3.11 -2.49
CA LEU A 54 5.77 3.06 -3.88
C LEU A 54 4.24 3.15 -3.99
N VAL A 55 3.52 2.46 -3.12
CA VAL A 55 2.05 2.53 -3.03
C VAL A 55 1.58 3.96 -2.69
N LEU A 56 2.28 4.66 -1.80
CA LEU A 56 1.99 6.05 -1.47
C LEU A 56 2.23 6.99 -2.66
N VAL A 57 3.32 6.78 -3.39
CA VAL A 57 3.66 7.56 -4.60
C VAL A 57 2.60 7.38 -5.68
N ILE A 58 2.18 6.14 -5.95
CA ILE A 58 1.10 5.86 -6.91
C ILE A 58 -0.18 6.58 -6.48
N HIS A 59 -0.56 6.45 -5.21
CA HIS A 59 -1.75 7.12 -4.68
C HIS A 59 -1.70 8.64 -4.88
N ASN A 60 -0.57 9.27 -4.56
CA ASN A 60 -0.39 10.73 -4.69
C ASN A 60 -0.43 11.19 -6.17
N GLN A 61 0.12 10.41 -7.09
CA GLN A 61 0.07 10.71 -8.52
C GLN A 61 -1.37 10.64 -9.07
N TYR A 62 -2.14 9.62 -8.65
CA TYR A 62 -3.55 9.52 -9.04
C TYR A 62 -4.40 10.66 -8.46
N GLU A 63 -4.15 11.07 -7.22
CA GLU A 63 -4.89 12.18 -6.59
C GLU A 63 -4.58 13.53 -7.27
N LYS A 64 -3.33 13.78 -7.68
CA LYS A 64 -2.95 14.99 -8.41
C LYS A 64 -3.55 15.06 -9.83
N ASN A 65 -3.76 13.93 -10.48
CA ASN A 65 -4.32 13.87 -11.84
C ASN A 65 -5.86 13.93 -11.87
N GLU A 66 -6.55 13.79 -10.73
CA GLU A 66 -8.01 13.92 -10.64
C GLU A 66 -8.47 15.37 -10.38
N VAL A 67 -7.56 16.30 -10.07
CA VAL A 67 -7.89 17.72 -9.91
C VAL A 67 -7.80 18.40 -11.28
N PRO A 68 -8.89 18.93 -11.84
CA PRO A 68 -8.83 19.71 -13.06
C PRO A 68 -8.09 21.01 -12.76
N ASP A 69 -7.01 21.23 -13.50
CA ASP A 69 -6.29 22.50 -13.57
C ASP A 69 -7.29 23.57 -14.05
N ASN A 70 -7.78 24.40 -13.11
CA ASN A 70 -8.57 25.58 -13.42
C ASN A 70 -7.74 26.80 -13.01
N ASP A 71 -6.84 27.20 -13.88
CA ASP A 71 -6.28 28.55 -13.93
C ASP A 71 -6.74 29.23 -15.24
#